data_AF-A0A357VU22-F1
#
_entry.id   AF-A0A357VU22-F1
#
_cell.length_a   1.000
_cell.length_b   1.000
_cell.length_c   1.000
_cell.angle_alpha   90.00
_cell.angle_beta   90.00
_cell.angle_gamma   90.00
#
_symmetry.space_group_name_H-M   'P 1'
#
loop_
_entity.id
_entity.type
_entity.pdbx_description
1 polymer ?
#
loop_
_entity_poly.entity_id
_entity_poly.type
_entity_poly.pdbx_seq_one_letter_code
_entity_poly.pdbx_strand_id
1 'polypeptide(L)'
;MNTQKTVIEELISKINKKENTLDDSLENDNFEIFSKTLEERLELLKQLEPFKNELAVKNVLEKILKKDSERSKSIEEKMKKIKGDQFNVQVSKKAMKKGYLKIEESLSRHKINRSG
;
A
#
# COMPACT_ATOMS: atom_id res chain seq x y z
N MET A 1 27.62 10.79 -29.56
CA MET A 1 26.87 9.53 -29.31
C MET A 1 27.06 8.96 -27.90
N ASN A 2 28.17 9.19 -27.18
CA ASN A 2 28.36 8.65 -25.82
C ASN A 2 27.45 9.28 -24.74
N THR A 3 27.20 10.58 -24.79
CA THR A 3 26.50 11.30 -23.70
C THR A 3 25.04 10.87 -23.54
N GLN A 4 24.31 10.64 -24.65
CA GLN A 4 22.91 10.20 -24.60
C GLN A 4 22.76 8.81 -23.99
N LYS A 5 23.68 7.90 -24.33
CA LYS A 5 23.67 6.54 -23.77
C LYS A 5 23.92 6.55 -22.27
N THR A 6 24.86 7.37 -21.80
CA THR A 6 25.13 7.55 -20.36
C THR A 6 23.93 8.13 -19.60
N VAL A 7 23.20 9.09 -20.19
CA VAL A 7 21.98 9.67 -19.57
C VAL A 7 20.87 8.62 -19.44
N ILE A 8 20.64 7.81 -20.48
CA ILE A 8 19.64 6.73 -20.44
C ILE A 8 20.00 5.70 -19.37
N GLU A 9 21.26 5.28 -19.31
CA GLU A 9 21.74 4.31 -18.32
C GLU A 9 21.58 4.83 -16.88
N GLU A 10 21.86 6.12 -16.65
CA GLU A 10 21.68 6.75 -15.34
C GLU A 10 20.20 6.83 -14.94
N LEU A 11 19.32 7.23 -15.86
CA LEU A 11 17.88 7.28 -15.62
C LEU A 11 17.32 5.89 -15.32
N ILE A 12 17.70 4.88 -16.10
CA ILE A 12 17.30 3.48 -15.87
C ILE A 12 17.81 2.99 -14.50
N SER A 13 19.04 3.33 -14.11
CA SER A 13 19.58 2.98 -12.80
C SER A 13 18.76 3.61 -11.66
N LYS A 14 18.41 4.90 -11.79
CA LYS A 14 17.54 5.58 -10.81
C LYS A 14 16.16 4.94 -10.73
N ILE A 15 15.56 4.60 -11.86
CA ILE A 15 14.26 3.92 -11.91
C ILE A 15 14.33 2.54 -11.26
N ASN A 16 15.36 1.74 -11.55
CA ASN A 16 15.52 0.42 -10.93
C ASN A 16 15.65 0.51 -9.39
N LYS A 17 16.30 1.56 -8.86
CA LYS A 17 16.32 1.80 -7.42
C LYS A 17 14.91 2.06 -6.88
N LYS A 18 14.10 2.88 -7.57
CA LYS A 18 12.69 3.12 -7.21
C LYS A 18 11.86 1.85 -7.28
N GLU A 19 12.07 1.01 -8.29
CA GLU A 19 11.38 -0.28 -8.40
C GLU A 19 11.67 -1.20 -7.21
N ASN A 20 12.92 -1.26 -6.73
CA ASN A 20 13.25 -2.02 -5.53
C ASN A 20 12.59 -1.42 -4.29
N THR A 21 12.62 -0.09 -4.13
CA THR A 21 11.93 0.58 -3.01
C THR A 21 10.42 0.34 -3.03
N LEU A 22 9.78 0.26 -4.21
CA LEU A 22 8.36 -0.09 -4.34
C LEU A 22 8.10 -1.52 -3.87
N ASP A 23 8.97 -2.47 -4.24
CA ASP A 23 8.85 -3.87 -3.81
C ASP A 23 9.03 -3.97 -2.28
N ASP A 24 10.09 -3.36 -1.74
CA ASP A 24 10.39 -3.36 -0.29
C ASP A 24 9.25 -2.70 0.51
N SER A 25 8.75 -1.55 0.05
CA SER A 25 7.67 -0.83 0.76
C SER A 25 6.35 -1.59 0.71
N LEU A 26 6.05 -2.31 -0.37
CA LEU A 26 4.86 -3.15 -0.47
C LEU A 26 4.96 -4.40 0.41
N GLU A 27 6.12 -5.04 0.47
CA GLU A 27 6.36 -6.17 1.38
C GLU A 27 6.18 -5.77 2.84
N ASN A 28 6.69 -4.59 3.22
CA ASN A 28 6.64 -4.06 4.58
C ASN A 28 5.34 -3.29 4.92
N ASP A 29 4.32 -3.33 4.07
CA ASP A 29 3.05 -2.60 4.25
C ASP A 29 3.22 -1.07 4.45
N ASN A 30 4.32 -0.50 3.97
CA ASN A 30 4.62 0.93 4.07
C ASN A 30 4.05 1.69 2.87
N PHE A 31 2.72 1.86 2.87
CA PHE A 31 2.01 2.51 1.77
C PHE A 31 2.33 4.00 1.61
N GLU A 32 2.78 4.67 2.66
CA GLU A 32 3.21 6.08 2.59
C GLU A 32 4.47 6.22 1.72
N ILE A 33 5.50 5.40 2.00
CA ILE A 33 6.71 5.36 1.17
C ILE A 33 6.38 4.87 -0.24
N PHE A 34 5.51 3.86 -0.37
CA PHE A 34 5.10 3.34 -1.66
C PHE A 34 4.48 4.44 -2.55
N SER A 35 3.53 5.21 -2.02
CA SER A 35 2.85 6.29 -2.74
C SER A 35 3.83 7.37 -3.19
N LYS A 36 4.70 7.84 -2.30
CA LYS A 36 5.72 8.84 -2.63
C LYS A 36 6.69 8.34 -3.70
N THR A 37 7.08 7.06 -3.60
CA THR A 37 8.01 6.44 -4.56
C THR A 37 7.41 6.34 -5.96
N LEU A 38 6.09 6.12 -6.07
CA LEU A 38 5.39 6.13 -7.37
C LEU A 38 5.46 7.51 -8.06
N GLU A 39 5.27 8.59 -7.30
CA GLU A 39 5.37 9.96 -7.82
C GLU A 39 6.80 10.26 -8.31
N GLU A 40 7.80 9.92 -7.49
CA GLU A 40 9.21 10.09 -7.86
C GLU A 40 9.58 9.26 -9.10
N ARG A 41 9.05 8.03 -9.21
CA ARG A 41 9.22 7.18 -10.40
C ARG A 41 8.59 7.81 -11.64
N LEU A 42 7.40 8.39 -11.52
CA LEU A 42 6.71 9.04 -12.65
C LEU A 42 7.55 10.19 -13.22
N GLU A 43 8.16 11.01 -12.37
CA GLU A 43 9.04 12.10 -12.82
C GLU A 43 10.29 11.59 -13.57
N LEU A 44 10.84 10.44 -13.16
CA LEU A 44 11.95 9.81 -13.90
C LEU A 44 11.49 9.23 -15.24
N LEU A 45 10.28 8.67 -15.31
CA LEU A 45 9.72 8.14 -16.55
C LEU A 45 9.43 9.24 -17.57
N LYS A 46 8.97 10.42 -17.13
CA LYS A 46 8.82 11.60 -18.00
C LYS A 46 10.15 12.01 -18.63
N GLN A 47 11.24 11.92 -17.88
CA GLN A 47 12.59 12.22 -18.41
C GLN A 47 13.06 11.19 -19.45
N LEU A 48 12.49 9.97 -19.47
CA LEU A 48 12.77 8.97 -20.49
C LEU A 48 11.94 9.14 -21.76
N GLU A 49 10.90 9.98 -21.76
CA GLU A 49 10.00 10.18 -22.91
C GLU A 49 10.72 10.55 -24.22
N PRO A 50 11.74 11.44 -24.22
CA PRO A 50 12.50 11.75 -25.44
C PRO A 50 13.21 10.54 -26.05
N PHE A 51 13.45 9.50 -25.25
CA PHE A 51 14.18 8.29 -25.62
C PHE A 51 13.25 7.08 -25.84
N LYS A 52 11.93 7.29 -25.97
CA LYS A 52 10.92 6.22 -26.09
C LYS A 52 11.16 5.19 -27.21
N ASN A 53 11.91 5.56 -28.24
CA ASN A 53 12.20 4.68 -29.38
C ASN A 53 13.40 3.76 -29.13
N GLU A 54 14.22 4.06 -28.10
CA GLU A 54 15.37 3.26 -27.72
C GLU A 54 14.95 1.90 -27.17
N LEU A 55 15.58 0.83 -27.64
CA LEU A 55 15.26 -0.53 -27.24
C LEU A 55 15.44 -0.75 -25.74
N ALA A 56 16.50 -0.17 -25.16
CA ALA A 56 16.76 -0.25 -23.73
C ALA A 56 15.62 0.34 -22.88
N VAL A 57 15.04 1.46 -23.34
CA VAL A 57 13.92 2.12 -22.66
C VAL A 57 12.66 1.27 -22.76
N LYS A 58 12.35 0.73 -23.95
CA LYS A 58 11.21 -0.18 -24.15
C LYS A 58 11.27 -1.40 -23.23
N ASN A 59 12.42 -2.07 -23.16
CA ASN A 59 12.61 -3.23 -22.30
C ASN A 59 12.37 -2.92 -20.81
N VAL A 60 12.80 -1.74 -20.36
CA VAL A 60 12.58 -1.30 -18.97
C VAL A 60 11.09 -1.02 -18.72
N LEU A 61 10.41 -0.34 -19.65
CA LEU A 61 8.99 -0.05 -19.53
C LEU A 61 8.14 -1.32 -19.48
N GLU A 62 8.43 -2.31 -20.33
CA GLU A 62 7.74 -3.62 -20.30
C GLU A 62 7.92 -4.33 -18.96
N LYS A 63 9.14 -4.30 -18.40
CA LYS A 63 9.43 -4.87 -17.09
C LYS A 63 8.63 -4.16 -15.98
N ILE A 64 8.55 -2.83 -16.03
CA ILE A 64 7.79 -2.03 -15.06
C ILE A 64 6.30 -2.35 -15.15
N LEU A 65 5.73 -2.42 -16.37
CA LEU A 65 4.32 -2.76 -16.57
C LEU A 65 3.98 -4.14 -15.99
N LYS A 66 4.85 -5.13 -16.22
CA LYS A 66 4.67 -6.46 -15.63
C LYS A 66 4.68 -6.41 -14.10
N LYS A 67 5.66 -5.74 -13.51
CA LYS A 67 5.76 -5.59 -12.05
C LYS A 67 4.56 -4.84 -11.47
N ASP A 68 4.09 -3.78 -12.12
CA ASP A 68 2.94 -3.01 -11.65
C ASP A 68 1.65 -3.83 -11.68
N SER A 69 1.49 -4.71 -12.67
CA SER A 69 0.39 -5.68 -12.70
C SER A 69 0.44 -6.64 -11.51
N GLU A 70 1.63 -7.14 -11.18
CA GLU A 70 1.86 -8.03 -10.02
C GLU A 70 1.59 -7.29 -8.69
N ARG A 71 2.11 -6.06 -8.54
CA ARG A 71 1.88 -5.20 -7.36
C ARG A 71 0.41 -4.90 -7.17
N SER A 72 -0.32 -4.57 -8.24
CA SER A 72 -1.76 -4.28 -8.17
C SER A 72 -2.55 -5.45 -7.58
N LYS A 73 -2.26 -6.68 -8.00
CA LYS A 73 -2.89 -7.89 -7.44
C LYS A 73 -2.58 -8.04 -5.95
N SER A 74 -1.32 -7.87 -5.56
CA SER A 74 -0.91 -7.94 -4.15
C SER A 74 -1.60 -6.87 -3.29
N ILE A 75 -1.71 -5.64 -3.80
CA ILE A 75 -2.40 -4.54 -3.12
C ILE A 75 -3.89 -4.86 -2.96
N GLU A 76 -4.55 -5.40 -3.98
CA GLU A 76 -5.96 -5.82 -3.88
C GLU A 76 -6.20 -6.88 -2.81
N GLU A 77 -5.30 -7.86 -2.71
CA GLU A 77 -5.36 -8.90 -1.67
C GLU A 77 -5.17 -8.31 -0.27
N LYS A 78 -4.16 -7.44 -0.08
CA LYS A 78 -3.92 -6.73 1.18
C LYS A 78 -5.13 -5.86 1.56
N MET A 79 -5.75 -5.15 0.61
CA MET A 79 -6.96 -4.37 0.85
C MET A 79 -8.16 -5.22 1.29
N LYS A 80 -8.35 -6.40 0.68
CA LYS A 80 -9.41 -7.34 1.10
C LYS A 80 -9.22 -7.77 2.55
N LYS A 81 -7.97 -8.07 2.94
CA LYS A 81 -7.63 -8.44 4.32
C LYS A 81 -7.95 -7.31 5.31
N ILE A 82 -7.49 -6.08 5.02
CA ILE A 82 -7.75 -4.89 5.86
C ILE A 82 -9.26 -4.67 6.05
N LYS A 83 -10.06 -4.80 4.99
CA LYS A 83 -11.53 -4.66 5.08
C LYS A 83 -12.15 -5.74 5.98
N GLY A 84 -11.67 -6.98 5.89
CA GLY A 84 -12.08 -8.07 6.78
C GLY A 84 -11.75 -7.78 8.24
N ASP A 85 -10.53 -7.32 8.51
CA ASP A 85 -10.08 -6.97 9.86
C ASP A 85 -10.89 -5.79 10.43
N GLN A 86 -11.19 -4.77 9.61
CA GLN A 86 -12.03 -3.65 10.00
C GLN A 86 -13.45 -4.10 10.39
N PHE A 87 -14.04 -5.02 9.63
CA PHE A 87 -15.35 -5.59 9.95
C PHE A 87 -15.31 -6.34 11.29
N ASN A 88 -14.29 -7.17 11.52
CA ASN A 88 -14.11 -7.91 12.76
C ASN A 88 -13.95 -6.98 13.98
N VAL A 89 -13.17 -5.90 13.85
CA VAL A 89 -13.03 -4.90 14.91
C VAL A 89 -14.36 -4.23 15.24
N GLN A 90 -15.19 -3.92 14.23
CA GLN A 90 -16.52 -3.34 14.46
C GLN A 90 -17.45 -4.30 15.19
N VAL A 91 -17.44 -5.59 14.81
CA VAL A 91 -18.21 -6.64 15.49
C VAL A 91 -17.76 -6.76 16.95
N SER A 92 -16.46 -6.82 17.22
CA SER A 92 -15.90 -6.87 18.57
C SER A 92 -16.30 -5.64 19.40
N LYS A 93 -16.22 -4.42 18.83
CA LYS A 93 -16.68 -3.20 19.50
C LYS A 93 -18.16 -3.26 19.89
N LYS A 94 -19.02 -3.77 18.99
CA LYS A 94 -20.46 -3.95 19.27
C LYS A 94 -20.71 -4.98 20.37
N ALA A 95 -19.96 -6.09 20.36
CA ALA A 95 -20.05 -7.12 21.39
C ALA A 95 -19.61 -6.60 22.76
N MET A 96 -18.48 -5.87 22.82
CA MET A 96 -18.01 -5.20 24.03
C MET A 96 -19.05 -4.23 24.59
N LYS A 97 -19.60 -3.34 23.76
CA LYS A 97 -20.64 -2.39 24.19
C LYS A 97 -21.86 -3.11 24.78
N LYS A 98 -22.31 -4.20 24.15
CA LYS A 98 -23.41 -5.04 24.68
C LYS A 98 -23.05 -5.71 26.01
N GLY A 99 -21.82 -6.19 26.14
CA GLY A 99 -21.32 -6.78 27.40
C GLY A 99 -21.33 -5.77 28.55
N TYR A 100 -20.77 -4.58 28.33
CA TYR A 100 -20.77 -3.50 29.33
C TYR A 100 -22.19 -3.07 29.72
N LEU A 101 -23.11 -2.91 28.76
CA LEU A 101 -24.50 -2.56 29.05
C LEU A 101 -25.19 -3.59 29.95
N LYS A 102 -24.96 -4.89 29.70
CA LYS A 102 -25.50 -5.96 30.55
C LYS A 102 -24.96 -5.90 31.98
N ILE A 103 -23.68 -5.59 32.15
CA ILE A 103 -23.06 -5.45 33.48
C ILE A 103 -23.66 -4.25 34.23
N GLU A 104 -23.81 -3.10 33.57
CA GLU A 104 -24.45 -1.91 34.16
C GLU A 104 -25.89 -2.19 34.59
N GLU A 105 -26.68 -2.86 33.75
CA GLU A 105 -28.04 -3.28 34.10
C GLU A 105 -28.06 -4.24 35.30
N SER A 106 -27.15 -5.21 35.35
CA SER A 106 -27.04 -6.14 36.47
C SER A 106 -26.67 -5.43 37.78
N LEU A 107 -25.73 -4.47 37.74
CA LEU A 107 -25.35 -3.65 38.89
C LEU A 107 -26.50 -2.75 39.36
N SER A 108 -27.23 -2.14 38.42
CA SER A 108 -28.40 -1.30 38.71
C SER A 108 -29.50 -2.11 39.40
N ARG A 109 -29.84 -3.30 38.88
CA ARG A 109 -30.82 -4.21 39.49
C ARG A 109 -30.39 -4.68 40.89
N HIS A 110 -29.09 -4.94 41.11
CA HIS A 110 -28.56 -5.29 42.43
C HIS A 110 -28.67 -4.17 43.46
N LYS A 111 -28.52 -2.90 43.05
CA LYS A 111 -28.72 -1.75 43.95
C LYS A 111 -30.19 -1.59 44.38
N ILE A 112 -31.13 -1.86 43.48
CA ILE A 112 -32.57 -1.80 43.77
C ILE A 112 -32.96 -2.87 44.81
N ASN A 113 -32.46 -4.10 44.67
CA ASN A 113 -32.77 -5.20 45.59
C ASN A 113 -32.18 -5.05 47.01
N ARG A 114 -31.24 -4.14 47.25
CA ARG A 114 -30.68 -3.85 48.59
C ARG A 114 -31.37 -2.68 49.30
N SER A 115 -32.27 -1.97 48.61
CA SER A 115 -32.94 -0.76 49.11
C SER A 115 -34.41 -1.00 49.51
N GLY A 116 -34.83 -2.26 49.61
CA GLY A 116 -36.11 -2.69 50.19
C GLY A 116 -35.85 -3.62 51.36
#